data_AF-A0A660PJZ2-F1
#
_entry.id   AF-A0A660PJZ2-F1
#
_cell.length_a   1.000
_cell.length_b   1.000
_cell.length_c   1.000
_cell.angle_alpha   90.00
_cell.angle_beta   90.00
_cell.angle_gamma   90.00
#
_symmetry.space_group_name_H-M   'P 1'
#
loop_
_entity.id
_entity.type
_entity.pdbx_description
1 polymer ?
#
loop_
_entity_poly.entity_id
_entity_poly.type
_entity_poly.pdbx_seq_one_letter_code
_entity_poly.pdbx_strand_id
1 'polypeptide(L)' 'MGSDKDKPNKCPFCKEEIAKGAIVCKHCGSKIQILKKQKKKPFWRNSFMLGFYCGVALMILMIYLYNYWF' A
#
# COMPACT_ATOMS: atom_id res chain seq x y z
N MET A 1 3.76 0.27 -20.00
CA MET A 1 2.82 -0.71 -19.40
C MET A 1 1.57 0.03 -18.91
N GLY A 2 0.43 -0.17 -19.58
CA GLY A 2 -0.87 0.39 -19.20
C GLY A 2 -1.47 -0.35 -18.00
N SER A 3 -2.09 0.39 -17.08
CA SER A 3 -2.73 -0.18 -15.90
C SER A 3 -4.22 -0.36 -16.13
N ASP A 4 -4.65 -1.62 -16.19
CA ASP A 4 -6.02 -2.14 -16.17
C ASP A 4 -6.95 -1.44 -15.17
N LYS A 5 -7.55 -0.32 -15.54
CA LYS A 5 -8.73 0.23 -14.86
C LYS A 5 -9.84 0.62 -15.82
N ASP A 6 -9.78 0.03 -17.01
CA ASP A 6 -10.57 0.44 -18.15
C ASP A 6 -11.77 -0.46 -18.45
N LYS A 7 -12.33 -1.16 -17.44
CA LYS A 7 -13.61 -1.87 -17.61
C LYS A 7 -14.79 -0.92 -17.29
N PRO A 8 -15.76 -0.72 -18.20
CA PRO A 8 -16.96 0.07 -17.89
C PRO A 8 -17.74 -0.66 -16.79
N ASN A 9 -17.79 -0.06 -15.60
CA ASN A 9 -18.59 -0.60 -14.52
C ASN A 9 -20.03 -0.22 -14.83
N LYS A 10 -20.87 -1.22 -15.12
CA LYS A 10 -22.30 -0.99 -15.27
C LYS A 10 -22.87 -0.55 -13.93
N CYS A 11 -23.79 0.41 -13.97
CA CYS A 11 -24.51 0.84 -12.79
C CYS A 11 -25.30 -0.34 -12.21
N PRO A 12 -25.17 -0.68 -10.91
CA PRO A 12 -26.00 -1.73 -10.32
C PRO A 12 -27.49 -1.33 -10.25
N PHE A 13 -27.81 -0.05 -10.38
CA PHE A 13 -29.17 0.47 -10.31
C PHE A 13 -29.85 0.51 -11.69
N CYS A 14 -29.22 1.17 -12.67
CA CYS A 14 -29.81 1.34 -14.01
C CYS A 14 -29.19 0.46 -15.09
N LYS A 15 -28.15 -0.33 -14.78
CA LYS A 15 -27.43 -1.21 -15.72
C LYS A 15 -26.74 -0.51 -16.89
N GLU A 16 -26.79 0.81 -16.94
CA GLU A 16 -26.05 1.62 -17.90
C GLU A 16 -24.55 1.59 -17.66
N GLU A 17 -23.78 1.87 -18.72
CA GLU A 17 -22.34 2.00 -18.63
C GLU A 17 -21.94 3.32 -17.95
N ILE A 18 -21.04 3.24 -16.97
CA ILE A 18 -20.55 4.42 -16.25
C ILE A 18 -19.05 4.63 -16.50
N ALA A 19 -18.68 5.91 -16.62
CA ALA A 19 -17.30 6.37 -16.69
C ALA A 19 -16.44 5.87 -15.51
N LYS A 20 -15.16 5.63 -15.80
CA LYS A 20 -14.20 5.06 -14.86
C LYS A 20 -13.90 6.04 -13.74
N GLY A 21 -14.22 5.63 -12.50
CA GLY A 21 -14.05 6.45 -11.31
C GLY A 21 -15.19 7.44 -11.04
N ALA A 22 -16.33 7.33 -11.74
CA ALA A 22 -17.52 8.07 -11.39
C ALA A 22 -18.00 7.67 -9.98
N ILE A 23 -18.35 8.69 -9.18
CA ILE A 23 -18.89 8.54 -7.82
C ILE A 23 -20.43 8.55 -7.86
N VAL A 24 -21.00 9.11 -8.94
CA VAL A 24 -22.44 9.26 -9.16
C VAL A 24 -22.75 8.86 -10.60
N CYS A 25 -23.79 8.04 -10.79
CA CYS A 25 -24.25 7.67 -12.11
C CYS A 25 -24.94 8.87 -12.79
N LYS A 26 -24.55 9.21 -14.02
CA LYS A 26 -25.16 10.31 -14.79
C LYS A 26 -26.59 10.02 -15.26
N HIS A 27 -26.96 8.74 -15.38
CA HIS A 27 -28.27 8.31 -15.88
C HIS A 27 -29.33 8.27 -14.77
N CYS A 28 -29.00 7.67 -13.61
CA CYS A 28 -29.96 7.50 -12.52
C CYS A 28 -29.68 8.35 -11.27
N GLY A 29 -28.56 9.09 -11.23
CA GLY A 29 -28.17 9.91 -10.08
C GLY A 29 -27.74 9.11 -8.84
N SER A 30 -27.76 7.78 -8.87
CA SER A 30 -27.37 6.95 -7.74
C SER A 30 -25.88 7.06 -7.45
N LYS A 31 -25.52 7.12 -6.17
CA LYS A 31 -24.11 7.12 -5.73
C LYS A 31 -23.52 5.73 -5.90
N ILE A 32 -22.47 5.61 -6.71
CA ILE A 32 -21.72 4.38 -6.96
C ILE A 32 -20.35 4.54 -6.30
N GLN A 33 -20.26 4.12 -5.04
CA GLN A 33 -19.01 4.18 -4.28
C GLN A 33 -18.11 3.00 -4.68
N ILE A 34 -17.30 3.20 -5.72
CA ILE A 34 -16.28 2.21 -6.07
C ILE A 34 -15.14 2.34 -5.06
N LEU A 35 -15.19 1.48 -4.04
CA LEU A 35 -14.20 1.40 -2.98
C LEU A 35 -12.81 1.27 -3.60
N LYS A 36 -12.01 2.35 -3.51
CA LYS A 36 -10.62 2.33 -3.94
C LYS A 36 -9.93 1.26 -3.12
N LYS A 37 -9.55 0.15 -3.76
CA LYS A 37 -8.75 -0.92 -3.14
C LYS A 37 -7.43 -0.29 -2.68
N GLN A 38 -7.38 0.11 -1.41
CA GLN A 38 -6.19 0.64 -0.77
C GLN A 38 -5.12 -0.45 -0.86
N LYS A 39 -4.14 -0.23 -1.74
CA LYS A 39 -2.98 -1.13 -1.85
C LYS A 39 -2.19 -0.99 -0.55
N LYS A 40 -2.46 -1.88 0.39
CA LYS A 40 -1.70 -2.01 1.64
C LYS A 40 -0.26 -2.29 1.22
N LYS A 41 0.65 -1.38 1.53
CA LYS A 41 2.08 -1.54 1.26
C LYS A 41 2.52 -2.86 1.88
N PRO A 42 3.34 -3.70 1.21
CA PRO A 42 3.77 -4.96 1.80
C PRO A 42 4.54 -4.65 3.08
N PHE A 43 3.99 -5.10 4.19
CA PHE A 43 4.48 -4.90 5.57
C PHE A 43 5.93 -5.41 5.77
N TRP A 44 6.42 -6.28 4.88
CA TRP A 44 7.63 -7.07 5.09
C TRP A 44 8.96 -6.35 4.81
N ARG A 45 8.94 -5.11 4.31
CA ARG A 45 10.18 -4.40 3.91
C ARG A 45 10.99 -3.84 5.09
N ASN A 46 10.41 -3.74 6.28
CA ASN A 46 11.06 -3.15 7.46
C ASN A 46 11.69 -4.17 8.44
N SER A 47 11.40 -5.46 8.32
CA SER A 47 11.90 -6.46 9.29
C SER A 47 13.37 -6.83 9.08
N PHE A 48 13.87 -6.87 7.83
CA PHE A 48 15.27 -7.23 7.58
C PHE A 48 16.26 -6.16 8.02
N MET A 49 15.91 -4.89 7.84
CA MET A 49 16.80 -3.78 8.18
C MET A 49 16.98 -3.66 9.70
N LEU A 50 15.91 -3.85 10.48
CA LEU A 50 15.99 -3.77 11.94
C LEU A 50 16.93 -4.82 12.54
N GLY A 51 16.93 -6.04 12.01
CA GLY A 51 17.85 -7.10 12.44
C GLY A 51 19.32 -6.74 12.17
N PHE A 52 19.61 -6.19 10.99
CA PHE A 52 20.97 -5.78 10.63
C PHE A 52 21.48 -4.64 11.52
N TYR A 53 20.66 -3.62 11.77
CA TYR A 53 21.04 -2.50 12.65
C TYR A 53 21.26 -2.93 14.11
N CYS A 54 20.42 -3.81 14.66
CA CYS A 54 20.65 -4.35 16.00
C CYS A 54 21.96 -5.14 16.09
N GLY A 55 22.28 -5.97 15.09
CA GLY A 55 23.52 -6.74 15.07
C GLY A 55 24.77 -5.86 15.02
N VAL A 56 24.78 -4.86 14.13
CA VAL A 56 25.91 -3.92 14.00
C VAL A 56 26.10 -3.10 15.28
N ALA A 57 25.02 -2.63 15.90
CA ALA A 57 25.08 -1.88 17.16
C ALA A 57 25.68 -2.71 18.31
N LEU A 58 25.30 -3.98 18.44
CA LEU A 58 25.86 -4.88 19.47
C LEU A 58 27.35 -5.17 19.23
N MET A 59 27.76 -5.36 17.98
CA MET A 59 29.16 -5.56 17.62
C MET A 59 30.02 -4.35 17.98
N ILE A 60 29.58 -3.13 17.63
CA ILE A 60 30.30 -1.89 17.96
C ILE A 60 30.39 -1.71 19.48
N LEU A 61 29.30 -1.97 20.21
CA LEU A 61 29.27 -1.88 21.67
C LEU A 61 30.29 -2.82 22.32
N MET A 62 30.35 -4.07 21.87
CA MET A 62 31.33 -5.05 22.36
C MET A 62 32.77 -4.60 22.15
N ILE A 63 33.10 -4.06 20.98
CA ILE A 63 34.44 -3.53 20.67
C ILE A 63 34.78 -2.35 21.60
N TYR A 64 33.83 -1.43 21.81
CA TYR A 64 34.05 -0.28 22.67
C TYR A 64 34.32 -0.68 24.12
N LEU A 65 33.55 -1.64 24.65
CA LEU A 65 33.76 -2.17 26.00
C LEU A 65 35.12 -2.86 26.14
N TYR A 66 35.57 -3.58 25.11
CA TYR A 66 36.89 -4.22 25.11
C TYR A 66 38.03 -3.19 25.15
N ASN A 67 37.98 -2.16 24.31
CA ASN A 67 38.98 -1.07 24.31
C ASN A 67 38.95 -0.20 25.56
N TYR A 68 37.83 -0.21 26.29
CA TYR A 68 37.72 0.53 27.55
C TYR A 68 38.23 -0.29 28.74
N TRP A 69 38.10 -1.61 28.68
CA TRP A 69 38.57 -2.52 29.73
C TRP A 69 40.07 -2.81 29.64
N PHE A 70 40.65 -2.75 28.43
CA PHE A 70 42.06 -2.98 28.15
C PHE A 70 42.79 -1.65 27.94
#